data_AF-E3QU19-F1
#
_entry.id   AF-E3QU19-F1
#
_cell.length_a   1.000
_cell.length_b   1.000
_cell.length_c   1.000
_cell.angle_alpha   90.00
_cell.angle_beta   90.00
_cell.angle_gamma   90.00
#
_symmetry.space_group_name_H-M   'P 1'
#
loop_
_entity.id
_entity.type
_entity.pdbx_description
1 polymer ?
#
loop_
_entity_poly.entity_id
_entity_poly.type
_entity_poly.pdbx_seq_one_letter_code
_entity_poly.pdbx_strand_id
1 'polypeptide(L)'
;MSCYDSKLNPYRTTIANLWGTSPTLYYVTQSMAAACLSEVSPGLVTASGRLRDQAVRSLWNESRVDQTATSSLLALVMLGFSLCWHDPSSLGQSEFELLAETVTHLDSQSGNLTPIEKQKRFFFHNSLVYWKMLLSLVTDQELPILGATREIQPQPAFVSTQKNVVMPHPQTGIGVDVHELVAQAGALVRKERRRIRRRQHSSRHDIEQSINAIRTAEQVQAKLCALDLPRKAAVMDSGDDMTPTDHLLKTAEAYRCTGLLQLYRNFPDLLFDGTSPVTLASPPSWLETSESASCSHSEDSSVILGTWLTSLALHVIDLVQDIPISSRSRSIQPLLLVSICSELSLGRTLVPAPYMKKSAVASIGSSPRMKVSPTITDVLHARRLIVSRLTSFEGILGCKSNKTNAKACQRDLGLFGQSETRCILDGRYDGQGVRNLDGLRAIRCWDVYHGDDE
;
A
#
# COMPACT_ATOMS: atom_id res chain seq x y z
N MET A 1 -11.83 5.42 8.02
CA MET A 1 -10.62 4.59 8.18
C MET A 1 -10.92 3.11 8.42
N SER A 2 -12.11 2.62 8.09
CA SER A 2 -12.48 1.22 8.36
C SER A 2 -13.20 0.59 7.18
N CYS A 3 -12.85 -0.67 6.90
CA CYS A 3 -13.35 -1.46 5.80
C CYS A 3 -14.72 -2.12 6.06
N TYR A 4 -15.31 -2.02 7.26
CA TYR A 4 -16.68 -2.45 7.56
C TYR A 4 -17.29 -1.60 8.69
N ASP A 5 -18.62 -1.48 8.73
CA ASP A 5 -19.32 -0.65 9.72
C ASP A 5 -20.43 -1.43 10.43
N SER A 6 -20.07 -2.09 11.54
CA SER A 6 -21.00 -2.87 12.36
C SER A 6 -20.67 -2.71 13.85
N LYS A 7 -21.49 -3.31 14.72
CA LYS A 7 -21.20 -3.37 16.17
C LYS A 7 -19.92 -4.14 16.51
N LEU A 8 -19.39 -4.94 15.58
CA LEU A 8 -18.13 -5.65 15.77
C LEU A 8 -16.91 -4.76 15.51
N ASN A 9 -17.08 -3.57 14.95
CA ASN A 9 -16.00 -2.63 14.69
C ASN A 9 -15.65 -1.81 15.96
N PRO A 10 -14.45 -1.96 16.54
CA PRO A 10 -14.06 -1.22 17.74
C PRO A 10 -13.97 0.30 17.52
N TYR A 11 -13.69 0.78 16.30
CA TYR A 11 -13.76 2.22 16.02
C TYR A 11 -15.19 2.74 16.18
N ARG A 12 -16.21 1.92 15.91
CA ARG A 12 -17.61 2.32 16.06
C ARG A 12 -18.05 2.28 17.51
N THR A 13 -17.80 1.16 18.19
CA THR A 13 -18.34 0.92 19.54
C THR A 13 -17.49 1.57 20.62
N THR A 14 -16.17 1.40 20.58
CA THR A 14 -15.29 1.94 21.62
C THR A 14 -15.24 3.46 21.59
N ILE A 15 -15.16 4.08 20.40
CA ILE A 15 -15.19 5.55 20.29
C ILE A 15 -16.54 6.08 20.78
N ALA A 16 -17.67 5.52 20.33
CA ALA A 16 -18.99 5.97 20.77
C ALA A 16 -19.18 5.88 22.30
N ASN A 17 -18.58 4.88 22.93
CA ASN A 17 -18.67 4.70 24.39
C ASN A 17 -17.73 5.64 25.16
N LEU A 18 -16.54 5.95 24.63
CA LEU A 18 -15.50 6.67 25.35
C LEU A 18 -15.40 8.16 24.99
N TRP A 19 -16.03 8.63 23.91
CA TRP A 19 -15.85 10.01 23.44
C TRP A 19 -16.30 11.06 24.47
N GLY A 20 -17.30 10.76 25.31
CA GLY A 20 -17.80 11.68 26.33
C GLY A 20 -16.90 11.76 27.58
N THR A 21 -16.03 10.77 27.78
CA THR A 21 -15.19 10.64 28.98
C THR A 21 -13.70 10.81 28.70
N SER A 22 -13.27 10.73 27.43
CA SER A 22 -11.88 11.00 27.01
C SER A 22 -11.82 12.30 26.20
N PRO A 23 -11.28 13.38 26.78
CA PRO A 23 -10.99 14.63 26.05
C PRO A 23 -10.21 14.39 24.75
N THR A 24 -9.24 13.48 24.75
CA THR A 24 -8.46 13.19 23.53
C THR A 24 -9.36 12.64 22.41
N LEU A 25 -10.18 11.63 22.70
CA LEU A 25 -11.11 11.07 21.72
C LEU A 25 -12.17 12.08 21.26
N TYR A 26 -12.66 12.91 22.19
CA TYR A 26 -13.61 13.99 21.91
C TYR A 26 -13.06 14.97 20.86
N TYR A 27 -11.84 15.45 21.07
CA TYR A 27 -11.23 16.45 20.19
C TYR A 27 -10.76 15.87 18.86
N VAL A 28 -10.16 14.66 18.84
CA VAL A 28 -9.69 14.06 17.57
C VAL A 28 -10.87 13.69 16.67
N THR A 29 -11.97 13.19 17.24
CA THR A 29 -13.18 12.84 16.47
C THR A 29 -13.78 14.08 15.82
N GLN A 30 -13.89 15.19 16.58
CA GLN A 30 -14.37 16.45 16.03
C GLN A 30 -13.41 17.07 15.03
N SER A 31 -12.09 16.97 15.26
CA SER A 31 -11.08 17.42 14.30
C SER A 31 -11.27 16.73 12.96
N MET A 32 -11.37 15.40 12.96
CA MET A 32 -11.60 14.59 11.76
C MET A 32 -12.94 14.91 11.10
N ALA A 33 -14.01 15.09 11.88
CA ALA A 33 -15.32 15.48 11.34
C ALA A 33 -15.27 16.88 10.69
N ALA A 34 -14.63 17.85 11.34
CA ALA A 34 -14.44 19.20 10.82
C ALA A 34 -13.57 19.20 9.54
N ALA A 35 -12.53 18.36 9.48
CA ALA A 35 -11.73 18.17 8.27
C ALA A 35 -12.60 17.64 7.13
N CYS A 36 -13.42 16.63 7.39
CA CYS A 36 -14.33 16.05 6.39
C CYS A 36 -15.37 17.05 5.86
N LEU A 37 -15.90 17.90 6.75
CA LEU A 37 -16.90 18.90 6.41
C LEU A 37 -16.29 20.20 5.86
N SER A 38 -14.97 20.35 5.90
CA SER A 38 -14.30 21.58 5.46
C SER A 38 -14.44 21.85 3.97
N GLU A 39 -14.81 20.84 3.19
CA GLU A 39 -15.10 20.99 1.76
C GLU A 39 -16.36 21.80 1.49
N VAL A 40 -17.41 21.56 2.28
CA VAL A 40 -18.70 22.26 2.15
C VAL A 40 -18.78 23.50 3.04
N SER A 41 -17.92 23.58 4.06
CA SER A 41 -17.83 24.71 4.98
C SER A 41 -16.36 25.07 5.27
N PRO A 42 -15.73 25.92 4.44
CA PRO A 42 -14.31 26.26 4.54
C PRO A 42 -13.87 26.80 5.90
N GLY A 43 -14.77 27.44 6.66
CA GLY A 43 -14.50 27.90 8.02
C GLY A 43 -14.12 26.78 9.01
N LEU A 44 -14.45 25.53 8.69
CA LEU A 44 -14.09 24.36 9.51
C LEU A 44 -12.63 23.94 9.37
N VAL A 45 -11.88 24.43 8.37
CA VAL A 45 -10.44 24.13 8.25
C VAL A 45 -9.68 24.57 9.50
N THR A 46 -9.88 25.83 9.91
CA THR A 46 -9.21 26.40 11.09
C THR A 46 -9.69 25.72 12.38
N ALA A 47 -10.99 25.43 12.48
CA ALA A 47 -11.53 24.70 13.61
C ALA A 47 -10.93 23.29 13.74
N SER A 48 -10.81 22.58 12.62
CA SER A 48 -10.22 21.24 12.55
C SER A 48 -8.76 21.26 13.05
N GLY A 49 -7.93 22.17 12.56
CA GLY A 49 -6.54 22.32 13.04
C GLY A 49 -6.47 22.62 14.55
N ARG A 50 -7.29 23.55 15.05
CA ARG A 50 -7.35 23.88 16.49
C ARG A 50 -7.77 22.68 17.34
N LEU A 51 -8.78 21.92 16.91
CA LEU A 51 -9.28 20.72 17.59
C LEU A 51 -8.22 19.61 17.60
N ARG A 52 -7.48 19.43 16.51
CA ARG A 52 -6.33 18.52 16.45
C ARG A 52 -5.29 18.89 17.51
N ASP A 53 -4.90 20.17 17.61
CA ASP A 53 -3.89 20.60 18.58
C ASP A 53 -4.40 20.46 20.03
N GLN A 54 -5.72 20.58 20.26
CA GLN A 54 -6.35 20.25 21.54
C GLN A 54 -6.31 18.74 21.83
N ALA A 55 -6.54 17.89 20.83
CA ALA A 55 -6.43 16.45 20.95
C ALA A 55 -5.00 16.04 21.30
N VAL A 56 -3.99 16.57 20.60
CA VAL A 56 -2.57 16.31 20.90
C VAL A 56 -2.26 16.67 22.35
N ARG A 57 -2.59 17.89 22.80
CA ARG A 57 -2.37 18.31 24.20
C ARG A 57 -3.08 17.41 25.21
N SER A 58 -4.29 16.97 24.90
CA SER A 58 -5.05 16.06 25.76
C SER A 58 -4.39 14.68 25.83
N LEU A 59 -3.90 14.17 24.70
CA LEU A 59 -3.19 12.89 24.62
C LEU A 59 -1.93 12.91 25.48
N TRP A 60 -1.15 14.00 25.42
CA TRP A 60 0.04 14.18 26.26
C TRP A 60 -0.28 14.18 27.76
N ASN A 61 -1.43 14.74 28.16
CA ASN A 61 -1.85 14.74 29.56
C ASN A 61 -2.36 13.36 30.01
N GLU A 62 -3.17 12.70 29.19
CA GLU A 62 -3.70 11.35 29.46
C GLU A 62 -2.57 10.29 29.47
N SER A 63 -1.58 10.41 28.58
CA SER A 63 -0.44 9.49 28.52
C SER A 63 0.45 9.55 29.76
N ARG A 64 0.50 10.68 30.48
CA ARG A 64 1.20 10.74 31.78
C ARG A 64 0.54 9.89 32.87
N VAL A 65 -0.74 9.59 32.71
CA VAL A 65 -1.52 8.76 33.66
C VAL A 65 -1.51 7.31 33.23
N ASP A 66 -1.90 7.03 31.98
CA ASP A 66 -1.89 5.69 31.40
C ASP A 66 -1.65 5.76 29.89
N GLN A 67 -0.43 5.44 29.47
CA GLN A 67 -0.03 5.37 28.05
C GLN A 67 -0.72 4.23 27.30
N THR A 68 -1.19 3.21 28.02
CA THR A 68 -1.75 1.98 27.45
C THR A 68 -3.28 1.99 27.41
N ALA A 69 -3.90 3.09 27.83
CA ALA A 69 -5.34 3.29 27.79
C ALA A 69 -5.84 3.16 26.35
N THR A 70 -6.90 2.37 26.15
CA THR A 70 -7.47 2.12 24.83
C THR A 70 -7.91 3.42 24.14
N SER A 71 -8.37 4.42 24.89
CA SER A 71 -8.72 5.74 24.36
C SER A 71 -7.51 6.47 23.79
N SER A 72 -6.39 6.47 24.51
CA SER A 72 -5.13 7.09 24.08
C SER A 72 -4.59 6.42 22.82
N LEU A 73 -4.57 5.08 22.79
CA LEU A 73 -4.10 4.32 21.63
C LEU A 73 -4.99 4.51 20.39
N LEU A 74 -6.33 4.50 20.56
CA LEU A 74 -7.26 4.81 19.47
C LEU A 74 -7.07 6.24 18.96
N ALA A 75 -6.95 7.20 19.86
CA ALA A 75 -6.73 8.60 19.49
C ALA A 75 -5.39 8.80 18.77
N LEU A 76 -4.33 8.10 19.18
CA LEU A 76 -3.03 8.13 18.53
C LEU A 76 -3.11 7.62 17.09
N VAL A 77 -3.80 6.50 16.86
CA VAL A 77 -4.10 6.00 15.50
C VAL A 77 -4.89 7.05 14.71
N MET A 78 -5.97 7.59 15.28
CA MET A 78 -6.81 8.59 14.60
C MET A 78 -6.05 9.86 14.24
N LEU A 79 -5.20 10.36 15.13
CA LEU A 79 -4.34 11.51 14.89
C LEU A 79 -3.39 11.21 13.74
N GLY A 80 -2.58 10.17 13.83
CA GLY A 80 -1.55 9.87 12.83
C GLY A 80 -2.10 9.70 11.41
N PHE A 81 -3.24 9.00 11.26
CA PHE A 81 -3.88 8.86 9.94
C PHE A 81 -4.54 10.14 9.42
N SER A 82 -4.92 11.07 10.30
CA SER A 82 -5.58 12.33 9.92
C SER A 82 -4.62 13.51 9.74
N LEU A 83 -3.34 13.38 10.13
CA LEU A 83 -2.34 14.44 9.93
C LEU A 83 -2.24 14.87 8.45
N CYS A 84 -2.18 13.88 7.55
CA CYS A 84 -2.10 14.13 6.11
C CYS A 84 -3.34 14.82 5.51
N TRP A 85 -4.42 14.97 6.29
CA TRP A 85 -5.65 15.67 5.87
C TRP A 85 -5.48 17.18 5.95
N HIS A 86 -4.55 17.64 6.81
CA HIS A 86 -4.22 19.04 7.02
C HIS A 86 -2.99 19.45 6.22
N ASP A 87 -1.96 18.59 6.24
CA ASP A 87 -0.68 18.80 5.58
C ASP A 87 -0.23 17.49 4.92
N PRO A 88 -0.18 17.41 3.57
CA PRO A 88 0.23 16.20 2.86
C PRO A 88 1.63 15.68 3.22
N SER A 89 2.53 16.53 3.72
CA SER A 89 3.88 16.12 4.13
C SER A 89 3.91 15.46 5.51
N SER A 90 2.86 15.67 6.32
CA SER A 90 2.71 15.09 7.65
C SER A 90 2.12 13.68 7.59
N LEU A 91 2.98 12.67 7.43
CA LEU A 91 2.61 11.26 7.24
C LEU A 91 2.31 10.49 8.54
N GLY A 92 2.56 11.10 9.70
CA GLY A 92 2.34 10.49 11.02
C GLY A 92 3.37 9.43 11.44
N GLN A 93 4.63 9.59 11.02
CA GLN A 93 5.71 8.66 11.39
C GLN A 93 5.98 8.65 12.89
N SER A 94 6.01 9.82 13.54
CA SER A 94 6.19 9.95 14.98
C SER A 94 5.10 9.24 15.79
N GLU A 95 3.85 9.36 15.36
CA GLU A 95 2.70 8.73 16.00
C GLU A 95 2.71 7.21 15.78
N PHE A 96 3.15 6.77 14.60
CA PHE A 96 3.36 5.36 14.31
C PHE A 96 4.44 4.76 15.22
N GLU A 97 5.58 5.43 15.36
CA GLU A 97 6.70 4.99 16.20
C GLU A 97 6.28 4.89 17.67
N LEU A 98 5.61 5.92 18.19
CA LEU A 98 5.09 5.93 19.56
C LEU A 98 4.09 4.78 19.79
N LEU A 99 3.19 4.53 18.83
CA LEU A 99 2.24 3.43 18.93
C LEU A 99 2.95 2.07 18.87
N ALA A 100 3.93 1.92 17.98
CA ALA A 100 4.74 0.71 17.86
C ALA A 100 5.49 0.40 19.15
N GLU A 101 6.18 1.39 19.73
CA GLU A 101 6.86 1.27 21.01
C GLU A 101 5.89 0.85 22.11
N THR A 102 4.74 1.52 22.22
CA THR A 102 3.74 1.22 23.25
C THR A 102 3.18 -0.20 23.11
N VAL A 103 2.88 -0.64 21.89
CA VAL A 103 2.39 -2.01 21.63
C VAL A 103 3.49 -3.04 21.93
N THR A 104 4.74 -2.80 21.51
CA THR A 104 5.85 -3.72 21.82
C THR A 104 6.18 -3.80 23.30
N HIS A 105 6.00 -2.73 24.06
CA HIS A 105 6.14 -2.74 25.52
C HIS A 105 5.05 -3.60 26.19
N LEU A 106 3.84 -3.65 25.62
CA LEU A 106 2.82 -4.61 26.05
C LEU A 106 3.24 -6.07 25.78
N ASP A 107 4.09 -6.32 24.78
CA ASP A 107 4.58 -7.66 24.42
C ASP A 107 5.61 -8.20 25.43
N SER A 108 6.50 -7.33 25.93
CA SER A 108 7.55 -7.73 26.89
C SER A 108 7.00 -8.10 28.27
N GLN A 109 5.77 -7.68 28.60
CA GLN A 109 5.05 -8.02 29.83
C GLN A 109 4.22 -9.32 29.71
N SER A 110 4.44 -10.11 28.66
CA SER A 110 3.60 -11.23 28.19
C SER A 110 3.31 -12.36 29.19
N GLY A 111 4.03 -12.47 30.31
CA GLY A 111 3.84 -13.55 31.28
C GLY A 111 2.42 -13.64 31.87
N ASN A 112 1.67 -12.53 31.97
CA ASN A 112 0.38 -12.48 32.68
C ASN A 112 -0.72 -11.63 32.00
N LEU A 113 -0.68 -11.43 30.67
CA LEU A 113 -1.72 -10.61 29.99
C LEU A 113 -3.10 -11.27 30.07
N THR A 114 -4.09 -10.49 30.52
CA THR A 114 -5.51 -10.88 30.48
C THR A 114 -5.99 -11.09 29.04
N PRO A 115 -7.05 -11.89 28.80
CA PRO A 115 -7.64 -12.04 27.47
C PRO A 115 -8.01 -10.70 26.80
N ILE A 116 -8.45 -9.71 27.59
CA ILE A 116 -8.80 -8.38 27.12
C ILE A 116 -7.56 -7.63 26.60
N GLU A 117 -6.44 -7.70 27.33
CA GLU A 117 -5.18 -7.07 26.92
C GLU A 117 -4.57 -7.75 25.69
N LYS A 118 -4.67 -9.08 25.59
CA LYS A 118 -4.29 -9.82 24.38
C LYS A 118 -5.10 -9.38 23.16
N GLN A 119 -6.41 -9.22 23.32
CA GLN A 119 -7.28 -8.73 22.25
C GLN A 119 -6.97 -7.27 21.88
N LYS A 120 -6.72 -6.41 22.87
CA LYS A 120 -6.28 -5.02 22.69
C LYS A 120 -4.98 -4.97 21.88
N ARG A 121 -3.98 -5.76 22.28
CA ARG A 121 -2.68 -5.89 21.60
C ARG A 121 -2.88 -6.32 20.15
N PHE A 122 -3.65 -7.39 19.90
CA PHE A 122 -3.93 -7.88 18.55
C PHE A 122 -4.56 -6.82 17.65
N PHE A 123 -5.53 -6.06 18.17
CA PHE A 123 -6.18 -4.98 17.44
C PHE A 123 -5.19 -3.88 17.02
N PHE A 124 -4.38 -3.36 17.95
CA PHE A 124 -3.43 -2.30 17.64
C PHE A 124 -2.24 -2.78 16.80
N HIS A 125 -1.80 -4.03 16.98
CA HIS A 125 -0.80 -4.65 16.11
C HIS A 125 -1.28 -4.69 14.66
N ASN A 126 -2.51 -5.17 14.42
CA ASN A 126 -3.06 -5.20 13.05
C ASN A 126 -3.25 -3.79 12.48
N SER A 127 -3.57 -2.80 13.31
CA SER A 127 -3.61 -1.39 12.90
C SER A 127 -2.23 -0.89 12.46
N LEU A 128 -1.18 -1.22 13.22
CA LEU A 128 0.21 -0.92 12.88
C LEU A 128 0.65 -1.60 11.58
N VAL A 129 0.23 -2.85 11.33
CA VAL A 129 0.54 -3.54 10.06
C VAL A 129 0.01 -2.77 8.85
N TYR A 130 -1.25 -2.34 8.90
CA TYR A 130 -1.83 -1.53 7.81
C TYR A 130 -1.12 -0.18 7.66
N TRP A 131 -0.83 0.48 8.77
CA TRP A 131 -0.14 1.78 8.75
C TRP A 131 1.29 1.65 8.22
N LYS A 132 2.04 0.64 8.66
CA LYS A 132 3.39 0.33 8.17
C LYS A 132 3.39 0.06 6.67
N MET A 133 2.41 -0.68 6.16
CA MET A 133 2.23 -0.89 4.73
C MET A 133 2.07 0.44 3.98
N LEU A 134 1.22 1.35 4.47
CA LEU A 134 1.08 2.68 3.86
C LEU A 134 2.39 3.46 3.89
N LEU A 135 3.03 3.57 5.07
CA LEU A 135 4.29 4.30 5.24
C LEU A 135 5.39 3.74 4.35
N SER A 136 5.52 2.42 4.22
CA SER A 136 6.52 1.77 3.36
C SER A 136 6.45 2.16 1.88
N LEU A 137 5.30 2.69 1.44
CA LEU A 137 5.08 3.13 0.06
C LEU A 137 5.31 4.64 -0.13
N VAL A 138 5.32 5.42 0.96
CA VAL A 138 5.46 6.90 0.91
C VAL A 138 6.70 7.43 1.62
N THR A 139 7.33 6.68 2.52
CA THR A 139 8.50 7.12 3.29
C THR A 139 9.76 6.40 2.84
N ASP A 140 10.90 7.04 3.10
CA ASP A 140 12.23 6.47 2.85
C ASP A 140 12.99 6.14 4.13
N GLN A 141 12.38 6.40 5.28
CA GLN A 141 12.94 6.06 6.58
C GLN A 141 12.77 4.57 6.85
N GLU A 142 13.77 3.97 7.50
CA GLU A 142 13.66 2.60 7.98
C GLU A 142 12.66 2.55 9.14
N LEU A 143 11.49 1.97 8.88
CA LEU A 143 10.43 1.85 9.88
C LEU A 143 10.76 0.76 10.91
N PRO A 144 10.37 0.94 12.18
CA PRO A 144 10.50 -0.07 13.21
C PRO A 144 10.08 -1.47 12.75
N ILE A 145 10.89 -2.46 13.11
CA ILE A 145 10.56 -3.85 12.90
C ILE A 145 9.49 -4.24 13.92
N LEU A 146 8.24 -4.35 13.46
CA LEU A 146 7.15 -4.90 14.25
C LEU A 146 7.42 -6.39 14.45
N GLY A 147 7.96 -6.77 15.63
CA GLY A 147 8.15 -8.15 16.09
C GLY A 147 8.62 -9.16 15.03
N ALA A 148 9.87 -9.09 14.57
CA ALA A 148 10.42 -10.04 13.58
C ALA A 148 10.88 -11.39 14.17
N THR A 149 10.66 -11.67 15.45
CA THR A 149 10.77 -13.04 15.94
C THR A 149 9.48 -13.76 15.57
N ARG A 150 9.60 -14.66 14.59
CA ARG A 150 8.63 -15.62 14.07
C ARG A 150 7.89 -16.46 15.13
N GLU A 151 8.12 -16.23 16.42
CA GLU A 151 7.62 -17.06 17.49
C GLU A 151 6.24 -16.64 17.99
N ILE A 152 5.81 -15.37 17.98
CA ILE A 152 4.43 -15.04 18.43
C ILE A 152 3.89 -13.75 17.80
N GLN A 153 3.33 -13.81 16.57
CA GLN A 153 2.28 -12.85 16.20
C GLN A 153 1.19 -12.92 17.30
N PRO A 154 0.68 -11.78 17.82
CA PRO A 154 -0.35 -11.82 18.83
C PRO A 154 -1.54 -12.64 18.32
N GLN A 155 -1.89 -13.72 19.02
CA GLN A 155 -3.09 -14.48 18.68
C GLN A 155 -4.32 -13.82 19.33
N PRO A 156 -5.48 -13.79 18.65
CA PRO A 156 -6.69 -13.29 19.27
C PRO A 156 -7.02 -14.14 20.51
N ALA A 157 -7.42 -13.49 21.60
CA ALA A 157 -7.65 -14.17 22.87
C ALA A 157 -8.82 -15.17 22.82
N PHE A 158 -9.69 -15.02 21.82
CA PHE A 158 -10.90 -15.81 21.62
C PHE A 158 -10.84 -16.56 20.28
N VAL A 159 -9.81 -17.37 20.06
CA VAL A 159 -9.91 -18.43 19.05
C VAL A 159 -10.80 -19.52 19.65
N SER A 160 -12.05 -19.63 19.17
CA SER A 160 -12.90 -20.77 19.52
C SER A 160 -12.19 -22.05 19.03
N THR A 161 -11.82 -22.92 19.96
CA THR A 161 -11.14 -24.20 19.72
C THR A 161 -11.90 -25.18 18.80
N GLN A 162 -13.10 -24.81 18.34
CA GLN A 162 -13.91 -25.65 17.46
C GLN A 162 -13.90 -25.26 15.98
N LYS A 163 -13.49 -24.04 15.59
CA LYS A 163 -13.30 -23.63 14.18
C LYS A 163 -12.29 -22.49 14.13
N ASN A 164 -11.23 -22.61 13.33
CA ASN A 164 -10.25 -21.54 13.06
C ASN A 164 -10.93 -20.37 12.30
N VAL A 165 -11.82 -19.64 12.96
CA VAL A 165 -12.58 -18.53 12.36
C VAL A 165 -11.78 -17.24 12.49
N VAL A 166 -11.48 -16.60 11.36
CA VAL A 166 -10.76 -15.33 11.27
C VAL A 166 -11.76 -14.18 11.38
N MET A 167 -11.61 -13.33 12.39
CA MET A 167 -12.38 -12.09 12.53
C MET A 167 -11.73 -10.98 11.68
N PRO A 168 -12.47 -10.33 10.77
CA PRO A 168 -11.93 -9.19 10.03
C PRO A 168 -11.53 -8.03 10.94
N HIS A 169 -10.33 -7.51 10.74
CA HIS A 169 -9.85 -6.30 11.41
C HIS A 169 -10.29 -5.05 10.63
N PRO A 170 -10.72 -3.96 11.30
CA PRO A 170 -11.27 -2.79 10.61
C PRO A 170 -10.36 -2.15 9.56
N GLN A 171 -9.04 -2.26 9.66
CA GLN A 171 -8.10 -1.65 8.69
C GLN A 171 -7.41 -2.68 7.78
N THR A 172 -7.09 -3.87 8.29
CA THR A 172 -6.42 -4.90 7.50
C THR A 172 -7.39 -5.87 6.82
N GLY A 173 -8.69 -5.78 7.14
CA GLY A 173 -9.67 -6.76 6.71
C GLY A 173 -9.26 -8.15 7.19
N ILE A 174 -9.06 -9.05 6.23
CA ILE A 174 -8.58 -10.42 6.47
C ILE A 174 -7.17 -10.66 5.91
N GLY A 175 -6.52 -9.61 5.40
CA GLY A 175 -5.24 -9.69 4.69
C GLY A 175 -4.06 -9.18 5.50
N VAL A 176 -4.01 -9.42 6.82
CA VAL A 176 -2.92 -8.90 7.67
C VAL A 176 -1.55 -9.37 7.17
N ASP A 177 -1.37 -10.66 6.92
CA ASP A 177 -0.12 -11.23 6.40
C ASP A 177 0.22 -10.70 5.01
N VAL A 178 -0.80 -10.45 4.18
CA VAL A 178 -0.63 -9.82 2.87
C VAL A 178 -0.08 -8.41 3.05
N HIS A 179 -0.67 -7.61 3.94
CA HIS A 179 -0.21 -6.23 4.20
C HIS A 179 1.21 -6.19 4.77
N GLU A 180 1.60 -7.14 5.62
CA GLU A 180 2.99 -7.25 6.11
C GLU A 180 3.99 -7.49 4.96
N LEU A 181 3.66 -8.41 4.05
CA LEU A 181 4.50 -8.71 2.89
C LEU A 181 4.51 -7.59 1.87
N VAL A 182 3.36 -6.93 1.65
CA VAL A 182 3.27 -5.73 0.80
C VAL A 182 4.10 -4.59 1.40
N ALA A 183 4.14 -4.45 2.73
CA ALA A 183 5.00 -3.48 3.40
C ALA A 183 6.49 -3.76 3.15
N GLN A 184 6.89 -5.03 3.24
CA GLN A 184 8.26 -5.45 2.93
C GLN A 184 8.61 -5.19 1.46
N ALA A 185 7.72 -5.54 0.53
CA ALA A 185 7.88 -5.27 -0.89
C ALA A 185 8.00 -3.77 -1.17
N GLY A 186 7.11 -2.95 -0.59
CA GLY A 186 7.12 -1.50 -0.73
C GLY A 186 8.42 -0.86 -0.26
N ALA A 187 8.85 -1.18 0.95
CA ALA A 187 10.10 -0.69 1.53
C ALA A 187 11.32 -1.09 0.69
N LEU A 188 11.39 -2.36 0.26
CA LEU A 188 12.46 -2.87 -0.59
C LEU A 188 12.52 -2.13 -1.93
N VAL A 189 11.38 -2.00 -2.60
CA VAL A 189 11.23 -1.31 -3.89
C VAL A 189 11.64 0.16 -3.81
N ARG A 190 11.26 0.87 -2.74
CA ARG A 190 11.67 2.26 -2.52
C ARG A 190 13.16 2.38 -2.25
N LYS A 191 13.69 1.57 -1.33
CA LYS A 191 15.13 1.53 -1.00
C LYS A 191 15.97 1.30 -2.26
N GLU A 192 15.54 0.36 -3.10
CA GLU A 192 16.17 0.03 -4.38
C GLU A 192 16.14 1.20 -5.38
N ARG A 193 14.96 1.79 -5.62
CA ARG A 193 14.82 2.96 -6.52
C ARG A 193 15.68 4.13 -6.06
N ARG A 194 15.71 4.39 -4.75
CA ARG A 194 16.54 5.43 -4.14
C ARG A 194 18.03 5.16 -4.33
N ARG A 195 18.48 3.92 -4.09
CA ARG A 195 19.87 3.52 -4.32
C ARG A 195 20.27 3.77 -5.77
N ILE A 196 19.47 3.30 -6.73
CA ILE A 196 19.74 3.47 -8.16
C ILE A 196 19.83 4.96 -8.54
N ARG A 197 18.92 5.80 -8.04
CA ARG A 197 18.96 7.25 -8.35
C ARG A 197 20.14 7.99 -7.75
N ARG A 198 20.57 7.60 -6.55
CA ARG A 198 21.69 8.24 -5.83
C ARG A 198 23.05 7.67 -6.21
N ARG A 199 23.07 6.56 -6.96
CA ARG A 199 24.30 5.91 -7.39
C ARG A 199 25.06 6.79 -8.37
N GLN A 200 26.30 7.12 -8.01
CA GLN A 200 27.25 7.78 -8.91
C GLN A 200 28.13 6.76 -9.64
N HIS A 201 28.56 5.70 -8.94
CA HIS A 201 29.48 4.70 -9.46
C HIS A 201 29.04 3.29 -9.04
N SER A 202 29.30 2.29 -9.89
CA SER A 202 29.13 0.88 -9.56
C SER A 202 30.35 0.39 -8.79
N SER A 203 30.25 0.32 -7.46
CA SER A 203 31.30 -0.25 -6.61
C SER A 203 30.99 -1.71 -6.27
N ARG A 204 31.97 -2.45 -5.75
CA ARG A 204 31.74 -3.80 -5.21
C ARG A 204 30.65 -3.80 -4.14
N HIS A 205 30.60 -2.76 -3.32
CA HIS A 205 29.56 -2.59 -2.31
C HIS A 205 28.17 -2.38 -2.92
N ASP A 206 28.05 -1.58 -3.99
CA ASP A 206 26.78 -1.39 -4.71
C ASP A 206 26.25 -2.70 -5.32
N ILE A 207 27.15 -3.48 -5.93
CA ILE A 207 26.81 -4.80 -6.48
C ILE A 207 26.32 -5.73 -5.36
N GLU A 208 27.00 -5.77 -4.22
CA GLU A 208 26.60 -6.59 -3.07
C GLU A 208 25.25 -6.17 -2.50
N GLN A 209 24.99 -4.86 -2.38
CA GLN A 209 23.68 -4.35 -1.98
C GLN A 209 22.58 -4.77 -2.97
N SER A 210 22.87 -4.74 -4.27
CA SER A 210 21.93 -5.18 -5.30
C SER A 210 21.61 -6.67 -5.20
N ILE A 211 22.63 -7.51 -5.02
CA ILE A 211 22.46 -8.96 -4.84
C ILE A 211 21.61 -9.24 -3.59
N ASN A 212 21.85 -8.54 -2.49
CA ASN A 212 21.06 -8.70 -1.26
C ASN A 212 19.61 -8.23 -1.45
N ALA A 213 19.37 -7.17 -2.23
CA ALA A 213 18.03 -6.72 -2.57
C ALA A 213 17.27 -7.76 -3.40
N ILE A 214 17.91 -8.36 -4.42
CA ILE A 214 17.33 -9.42 -5.26
C ILE A 214 16.95 -10.64 -4.40
N ARG A 215 17.86 -11.13 -3.56
CA ARG A 215 17.58 -12.26 -2.64
C ARG A 215 16.42 -11.97 -1.69
N THR A 216 16.33 -10.74 -1.20
CA THR A 216 15.21 -10.33 -0.35
C THR A 216 13.90 -10.31 -1.16
N ALA A 217 13.94 -9.83 -2.40
CA ALA A 217 12.79 -9.80 -3.29
C ALA A 217 12.27 -11.21 -3.61
N GLU A 218 13.16 -12.17 -3.87
CA GLU A 218 12.83 -13.59 -4.06
C GLU A 218 12.11 -14.17 -2.83
N GLN A 219 12.61 -13.87 -1.63
CA GLN A 219 11.99 -14.34 -0.38
C GLN A 219 10.59 -13.75 -0.18
N VAL A 220 10.41 -12.45 -0.43
CA VAL A 220 9.10 -11.78 -0.29
C VAL A 220 8.13 -12.30 -1.35
N GLN A 221 8.57 -12.47 -2.60
CA GLN A 221 7.77 -13.09 -3.66
C GLN A 221 7.34 -14.51 -3.26
N ALA A 222 8.26 -15.36 -2.83
CA ALA A 222 7.96 -16.73 -2.44
C ALA A 222 6.90 -16.79 -1.34
N LYS A 223 7.02 -15.91 -0.32
CA LYS A 223 6.02 -15.78 0.76
C LYS A 223 4.67 -15.30 0.23
N LEU A 224 4.63 -14.30 -0.65
CA LEU A 224 3.38 -13.81 -1.27
C LEU A 224 2.71 -14.90 -2.11
N CYS A 225 3.49 -15.67 -2.87
CA CYS A 225 2.99 -16.77 -3.70
C CYS A 225 2.45 -17.93 -2.86
N ALA A 226 3.10 -18.25 -1.74
CA ALA A 226 2.73 -19.35 -0.85
C ALA A 226 1.63 -18.98 0.17
N LEU A 227 1.20 -17.71 0.21
CA LEU A 227 0.21 -17.24 1.17
C LEU A 227 -1.19 -17.80 0.83
N ASP A 228 -1.78 -18.50 1.79
CA ASP A 228 -3.14 -19.03 1.71
C ASP A 228 -4.12 -18.06 2.38
N LEU A 229 -4.91 -17.36 1.56
CA LEU A 229 -6.01 -16.55 2.08
C LEU A 229 -7.10 -17.44 2.68
N PRO A 230 -7.76 -17.01 3.78
CA PRO A 230 -8.77 -17.82 4.43
C PRO A 230 -9.95 -18.07 3.48
N ARG A 231 -10.51 -19.29 3.51
CA ARG A 231 -11.73 -19.60 2.76
C ARG A 231 -12.90 -18.82 3.34
N LYS A 232 -13.91 -18.49 2.51
CA LYS A 232 -15.12 -17.76 2.95
C LYS A 232 -15.77 -18.35 4.21
N ALA A 233 -15.82 -19.68 4.33
CA ALA A 233 -16.40 -20.38 5.49
C ALA A 233 -15.57 -20.27 6.78
N ALA A 234 -14.28 -19.91 6.68
CA ALA A 234 -13.37 -19.71 7.79
C ALA A 234 -13.28 -18.23 8.22
N VAL A 235 -14.02 -17.33 7.57
CA VAL A 235 -14.05 -15.91 7.93
C VAL A 235 -15.36 -15.62 8.68
N MET A 236 -15.25 -14.97 9.83
CA MET A 236 -16.42 -14.48 10.57
C MET A 236 -17.12 -13.40 9.76
N ASP A 237 -18.45 -13.44 9.70
CA ASP A 237 -19.20 -12.33 9.15
C ASP A 237 -18.95 -11.08 9.99
N SER A 238 -18.58 -9.98 9.32
CA SER A 238 -18.37 -8.70 9.97
C SER A 238 -19.68 -8.09 10.50
N GLY A 239 -20.84 -8.60 10.07
CA GLY A 239 -22.16 -8.06 10.43
C GLY A 239 -22.47 -6.72 9.77
N ASP A 240 -21.74 -6.38 8.70
CA ASP A 240 -22.01 -5.24 7.81
C ASP A 240 -22.53 -5.77 6.47
N ASP A 241 -23.84 -5.65 6.26
CA ASP A 241 -24.51 -6.11 5.03
C ASP A 241 -23.95 -5.44 3.77
N MET A 242 -23.37 -4.25 3.89
CA MET A 242 -22.77 -3.53 2.76
C MET A 242 -21.37 -4.07 2.44
N THR A 243 -20.74 -4.79 3.37
CA THR A 243 -19.40 -5.36 3.21
C THR A 243 -19.40 -6.86 3.51
N PRO A 244 -20.04 -7.68 2.65
CA PRO A 244 -19.93 -9.12 2.74
C PRO A 244 -18.46 -9.58 2.68
N THR A 245 -18.19 -10.74 3.29
CA THR A 245 -16.88 -11.40 3.33
C THR A 245 -16.18 -11.48 1.97
N ASP A 246 -16.94 -11.67 0.89
CA ASP A 246 -16.41 -11.71 -0.49
C ASP A 246 -15.65 -10.43 -0.88
N HIS A 247 -16.15 -9.26 -0.47
CA HIS A 247 -15.48 -7.98 -0.74
C HIS A 247 -14.13 -7.89 -0.04
N LEU A 248 -14.02 -8.43 1.18
CA LEU A 248 -12.78 -8.44 1.94
C LEU A 248 -11.76 -9.43 1.34
N LEU A 249 -12.22 -10.58 0.87
CA LEU A 249 -11.40 -11.57 0.15
C LEU A 249 -10.83 -11.00 -1.14
N LYS A 250 -11.68 -10.40 -1.98
CA LYS A 250 -11.25 -9.73 -3.22
C LYS A 250 -10.24 -8.62 -2.95
N THR A 251 -10.46 -7.85 -1.88
CA THR A 251 -9.57 -6.76 -1.49
C THR A 251 -8.21 -7.28 -1.02
N ALA A 252 -8.18 -8.32 -0.18
CA ALA A 252 -6.93 -8.97 0.27
C ALA A 252 -6.16 -9.56 -0.91
N GLU A 253 -6.86 -10.19 -1.85
CA GLU A 253 -6.26 -10.72 -3.07
C GLU A 253 -5.67 -9.63 -3.97
N ALA A 254 -6.38 -8.50 -4.11
CA ALA A 254 -5.91 -7.34 -4.85
C ALA A 254 -4.63 -6.76 -4.24
N TYR A 255 -4.50 -6.73 -2.90
CA TYR A 255 -3.26 -6.33 -2.22
C TYR A 255 -2.11 -7.29 -2.50
N ARG A 256 -2.37 -8.60 -2.48
CA ARG A 256 -1.36 -9.62 -2.81
C ARG A 256 -0.83 -9.44 -4.23
N CYS A 257 -1.73 -9.26 -5.19
CA CYS A 257 -1.39 -8.98 -6.58
C CYS A 257 -0.63 -7.65 -6.73
N THR A 258 -1.00 -6.62 -5.98
CA THR A 258 -0.31 -5.31 -6.00
C THR A 258 1.12 -5.43 -5.47
N GLY A 259 1.35 -6.18 -4.39
CA GLY A 259 2.69 -6.44 -3.86
C GLY A 259 3.58 -7.15 -4.89
N LEU A 260 3.05 -8.19 -5.52
CA LEU A 260 3.73 -8.91 -6.60
C LEU A 260 4.04 -7.98 -7.79
N LEU A 261 3.08 -7.17 -8.22
CA LEU A 261 3.25 -6.19 -9.30
C LEU A 261 4.42 -5.22 -9.00
N GLN A 262 4.52 -4.71 -7.77
CA GLN A 262 5.63 -3.83 -7.39
C GLN A 262 6.99 -4.54 -7.43
N LEU A 263 7.04 -5.80 -6.97
CA LEU A 263 8.27 -6.61 -7.04
C LEU A 263 8.69 -6.85 -8.49
N TYR A 264 7.78 -7.35 -9.33
CA TYR A 264 8.09 -7.68 -10.72
C TYR A 264 8.50 -6.49 -11.57
N ARG A 265 7.96 -5.31 -11.28
CA ARG A 265 8.41 -4.08 -11.94
C ARG A 265 9.86 -3.74 -11.61
N ASN A 266 10.28 -3.97 -10.38
CA ASN A 266 11.59 -3.56 -9.87
C ASN A 266 12.66 -4.65 -10.01
N PHE A 267 12.24 -5.91 -10.00
CA PHE A 267 13.06 -7.11 -10.08
C PHE A 267 12.44 -8.04 -11.14
N PRO A 268 12.63 -7.75 -12.43
CA PRO A 268 11.93 -8.44 -13.51
C PRO A 268 12.31 -9.92 -13.61
N ASP A 269 13.53 -10.28 -13.21
CA ASP A 269 14.04 -11.65 -13.25
C ASP A 269 13.19 -12.62 -12.43
N LEU A 270 12.50 -12.11 -11.39
CA LEU A 270 11.55 -12.87 -10.56
C LEU A 270 10.38 -13.49 -11.36
N LEU A 271 10.06 -12.96 -12.54
CA LEU A 271 9.05 -13.54 -13.45
C LEU A 271 9.60 -14.66 -14.31
N PHE A 272 10.88 -14.56 -14.70
CA PHE A 272 11.50 -15.44 -15.68
C PHE A 272 12.15 -16.66 -15.00
N ASP A 273 12.75 -16.46 -13.81
CA ASP A 273 13.50 -17.47 -13.04
C ASP A 273 12.64 -18.37 -12.15
N GLY A 274 11.53 -18.85 -12.68
CA GLY A 274 10.91 -20.07 -12.16
C GLY A 274 11.75 -21.30 -12.55
N THR A 275 12.94 -21.50 -11.97
CA THR A 275 13.64 -22.79 -11.71
C THR A 275 15.05 -22.62 -11.09
N SER A 276 15.23 -23.19 -9.89
CA SER A 276 16.46 -23.62 -9.20
C SER A 276 17.18 -22.64 -8.25
N PRO A 277 17.43 -23.02 -6.98
CA PRO A 277 18.29 -22.27 -6.08
C PRO A 277 19.72 -22.23 -6.66
N VAL A 278 20.25 -21.02 -6.86
CA VAL A 278 21.66 -20.81 -7.19
C VAL A 278 22.48 -21.31 -6.01
N THR A 279 23.01 -22.53 -6.15
CA THR A 279 24.00 -23.07 -5.23
C THR A 279 25.28 -22.28 -5.48
N LEU A 280 25.71 -21.48 -4.51
CA LEU A 280 26.89 -20.57 -4.57
C LEU A 280 28.25 -21.27 -4.80
N ALA A 281 28.26 -22.55 -5.15
CA ALA A 281 29.48 -23.33 -5.43
C ALA A 281 29.91 -23.27 -6.92
N SER A 282 29.11 -22.68 -7.80
CA SER A 282 29.46 -22.51 -9.21
C SER A 282 29.36 -21.04 -9.63
N PRO A 283 30.29 -20.54 -10.47
CA PRO A 283 30.19 -19.19 -11.01
C PRO A 283 28.87 -19.04 -11.77
N PRO A 284 28.26 -17.85 -11.74
CA PRO A 284 26.94 -17.67 -12.32
C PRO A 284 27.01 -17.82 -13.84
N SER A 285 26.09 -18.61 -14.40
CA SER A 285 26.02 -19.02 -15.82
C SER A 285 26.00 -17.87 -16.84
N TRP A 286 25.82 -16.62 -16.43
CA TRP A 286 25.89 -15.45 -17.33
C TRP A 286 27.33 -15.08 -17.72
N LEU A 287 28.34 -15.64 -17.05
CA LEU A 287 29.75 -15.38 -17.36
C LEU A 287 30.36 -16.37 -18.37
N GLU A 288 29.65 -17.47 -18.68
CA GLU A 288 30.11 -18.48 -19.64
C GLU A 288 29.04 -18.69 -20.73
N THR A 289 28.96 -17.76 -21.67
CA THR A 289 28.56 -18.14 -23.02
C THR A 289 29.19 -17.22 -24.05
N SER A 290 29.96 -17.87 -24.92
CA SER A 290 30.72 -17.32 -26.03
C SER A 290 29.79 -16.77 -27.12
N GLU A 291 30.26 -15.68 -27.73
CA GLU A 291 30.10 -15.23 -29.12
C GLU A 291 28.79 -15.56 -29.87
N SER A 292 28.11 -14.48 -30.30
CA SER A 292 27.05 -14.41 -31.33
C SER A 292 25.55 -14.54 -30.93
N ALA A 293 25.10 -13.78 -29.93
CA ALA A 293 23.68 -13.42 -29.81
C ALA A 293 23.49 -11.90 -29.91
N SER A 294 22.78 -11.48 -30.96
CA SER A 294 22.44 -10.11 -31.33
C SER A 294 21.66 -9.36 -30.24
N CYS A 295 21.77 -8.03 -30.24
CA CYS A 295 21.07 -7.07 -29.38
C CYS A 295 19.52 -7.05 -29.46
N SER A 296 18.87 -8.11 -29.97
CA SER A 296 17.42 -8.22 -30.15
C SER A 296 16.68 -8.84 -28.95
N HIS A 297 17.37 -9.51 -28.02
CA HIS A 297 16.72 -10.21 -26.90
C HIS A 297 16.27 -9.30 -25.74
N SER A 298 16.82 -8.09 -25.61
CA SER A 298 16.49 -7.20 -24.47
C SER A 298 15.18 -6.43 -24.67
N GLU A 299 14.86 -6.02 -25.90
CA GLU A 299 13.65 -5.28 -26.22
C GLU A 299 12.40 -6.16 -26.10
N ASP A 300 12.45 -7.39 -26.61
CA ASP A 300 11.36 -8.37 -26.48
C ASP A 300 11.04 -8.67 -25.01
N SER A 301 12.05 -8.81 -24.15
CA SER A 301 11.87 -9.05 -22.71
C SER A 301 11.16 -7.89 -22.00
N SER A 302 11.53 -6.64 -22.32
CA SER A 302 10.90 -5.44 -21.78
C SER A 302 9.43 -5.33 -22.19
N VAL A 303 9.11 -5.64 -23.44
CA VAL A 303 7.74 -5.62 -23.97
C VAL A 303 6.89 -6.75 -23.35
N ILE A 304 7.45 -7.94 -23.18
CA ILE A 304 6.80 -9.07 -22.50
C ILE A 304 6.50 -8.71 -21.03
N LEU A 305 7.49 -8.18 -20.31
CA LEU A 305 7.34 -7.70 -18.93
C LEU A 305 6.23 -6.64 -18.86
N GLY A 306 6.25 -5.65 -19.75
CA GLY A 306 5.23 -4.63 -19.82
C GLY A 306 3.83 -5.20 -20.04
N THR A 307 3.69 -6.15 -20.96
CA THR A 307 2.41 -6.82 -21.24
C THR A 307 1.92 -7.59 -20.02
N TRP A 308 2.83 -8.28 -19.31
CA TRP A 308 2.53 -9.03 -18.09
C TRP A 308 2.07 -8.11 -16.95
N LEU A 309 2.80 -7.01 -16.71
CA LEU A 309 2.46 -6.03 -15.67
C LEU A 309 1.11 -5.35 -15.96
N THR A 310 0.83 -5.01 -17.22
CA THR A 310 -0.48 -4.46 -17.62
C THR A 310 -1.60 -5.49 -17.40
N SER A 311 -1.36 -6.76 -17.74
CA SER A 311 -2.34 -7.84 -17.55
C SER A 311 -2.65 -8.08 -16.07
N LEU A 312 -1.62 -8.05 -15.21
CA LEU A 312 -1.81 -8.14 -13.76
C LEU A 312 -2.56 -6.91 -13.21
N ALA A 313 -2.23 -5.71 -13.69
CA ALA A 313 -2.96 -4.49 -13.29
C ALA A 313 -4.45 -4.57 -13.67
N LEU A 314 -4.78 -5.07 -14.87
CA LEU A 314 -6.16 -5.31 -15.29
C LEU A 314 -6.83 -6.38 -14.42
N HIS A 315 -6.11 -7.43 -14.01
CA HIS A 315 -6.64 -8.43 -13.08
C HIS A 315 -6.96 -7.82 -11.71
N VAL A 316 -6.11 -6.93 -11.18
CA VAL A 316 -6.40 -6.20 -9.94
C VAL A 316 -7.66 -5.35 -10.08
N ILE A 317 -7.86 -4.70 -11.24
CA ILE A 317 -9.09 -3.95 -11.51
C ILE A 317 -10.30 -4.87 -11.54
N ASP A 318 -10.20 -6.04 -12.18
CA ASP A 318 -11.31 -6.99 -12.24
C ASP A 318 -11.72 -7.47 -10.82
N LEU A 319 -10.76 -7.62 -9.89
CA LEU A 319 -11.07 -7.94 -8.49
C LEU A 319 -11.81 -6.82 -7.77
N VAL A 320 -11.42 -5.56 -8.01
CA VAL A 320 -11.97 -4.39 -7.30
C VAL A 320 -13.26 -3.89 -7.93
N GLN A 321 -13.45 -4.05 -9.25
CA GLN A 321 -14.64 -3.56 -9.96
C GLN A 321 -15.91 -4.29 -9.53
N ASP A 322 -15.78 -5.56 -9.14
CA ASP A 322 -16.89 -6.39 -8.64
C ASP A 322 -17.41 -5.90 -7.28
N ILE A 323 -16.63 -5.09 -6.55
CA ILE A 323 -17.00 -4.57 -5.25
C ILE A 323 -17.79 -3.27 -5.45
N PRO A 324 -19.08 -3.18 -5.06
CA PRO A 324 -19.87 -1.96 -5.16
C PRO A 324 -19.22 -0.78 -4.43
N ILE A 325 -19.39 0.44 -4.95
CA ILE A 325 -18.92 1.68 -4.28
C ILE A 325 -19.58 1.94 -2.91
N SER A 326 -20.70 1.27 -2.66
CA SER A 326 -21.42 1.31 -1.38
C SER A 326 -20.77 0.45 -0.30
N SER A 327 -19.91 -0.51 -0.69
CA SER A 327 -19.10 -1.31 0.23
C SER A 327 -18.19 -0.45 1.08
N ARG A 328 -18.07 -0.75 2.37
CA ARG A 328 -17.18 0.01 3.28
C ARG A 328 -15.71 -0.33 3.07
N SER A 329 -15.39 -1.43 2.38
CA SER A 329 -14.02 -1.73 1.94
C SER A 329 -13.41 -0.64 1.05
N ARG A 330 -14.22 0.28 0.52
CA ARG A 330 -13.76 1.52 -0.15
C ARG A 330 -12.74 2.32 0.65
N SER A 331 -12.67 2.22 1.97
CA SER A 331 -11.67 2.96 2.76
C SER A 331 -10.23 2.48 2.53
N ILE A 332 -10.06 1.26 2.02
CA ILE A 332 -8.74 0.63 1.77
C ILE A 332 -8.49 0.37 0.27
N GLN A 333 -9.42 0.75 -0.60
CA GLN A 333 -9.22 0.62 -2.06
C GLN A 333 -8.36 1.73 -2.72
N PRO A 334 -8.31 3.00 -2.24
CA PRO A 334 -7.58 4.06 -2.94
C PRO A 334 -6.11 3.74 -3.19
N LEU A 335 -5.42 3.15 -2.21
CA LEU A 335 -4.02 2.78 -2.37
C LEU A 335 -3.84 1.78 -3.52
N LEU A 336 -4.66 0.72 -3.54
CA LEU A 336 -4.64 -0.30 -4.60
C LEU A 336 -4.77 0.32 -5.99
N LEU A 337 -5.78 1.18 -6.16
CA LEU A 337 -6.08 1.83 -7.43
C LEU A 337 -4.93 2.72 -7.90
N VAL A 338 -4.32 3.48 -6.98
CA VAL A 338 -3.18 4.34 -7.29
C VAL A 338 -1.93 3.52 -7.63
N SER A 339 -1.65 2.45 -6.88
CA SER A 339 -0.47 1.60 -7.06
C SER A 339 -0.38 0.91 -8.41
N ILE A 340 -1.51 0.71 -9.10
CA ILE A 340 -1.56 0.09 -10.44
C ILE A 340 -1.66 1.10 -11.58
N CYS A 341 -1.92 2.40 -11.32
CA CYS A 341 -2.11 3.43 -12.36
C CYS A 341 -0.91 3.44 -13.36
N SER A 342 0.31 3.23 -12.87
CA SER A 342 1.52 3.29 -13.69
C SER A 342 1.67 2.17 -14.72
N GLU A 343 0.96 1.06 -14.56
CA GLU A 343 1.01 -0.06 -15.52
C GLU A 343 -0.04 0.05 -16.63
N LEU A 344 -0.88 1.09 -16.58
CA LEU A 344 -1.96 1.38 -17.52
C LEU A 344 -1.58 2.52 -18.47
N SER A 345 -0.37 2.42 -19.05
CA SER A 345 0.17 3.40 -19.99
C SER A 345 -0.31 3.12 -21.42
N LEU A 346 -0.78 4.16 -22.12
CA LEU A 346 -1.21 4.07 -23.52
C LEU A 346 -0.03 3.96 -24.51
N GLY A 347 1.17 4.35 -24.10
CA GLY A 347 2.37 4.30 -24.94
C GLY A 347 3.10 2.94 -24.89
N ARG A 348 2.52 1.92 -24.24
CA ARG A 348 3.15 0.62 -24.08
C ARG A 348 2.82 -0.27 -25.29
N THR A 349 3.85 -0.82 -25.93
CA THR A 349 3.69 -1.89 -26.91
C THR A 349 3.23 -3.16 -26.21
N LEU A 350 2.19 -3.82 -26.72
CA LEU A 350 1.59 -5.02 -26.13
C LEU A 350 1.77 -6.19 -27.09
N VAL A 351 2.20 -7.33 -26.58
CA VAL A 351 2.49 -8.54 -27.39
C VAL A 351 1.41 -9.60 -27.15
N PRO A 352 1.10 -10.46 -28.13
CA PRO A 352 0.20 -11.60 -27.96
C PRO A 352 0.59 -12.49 -26.76
N ALA A 353 -0.37 -13.28 -26.25
CA ALA A 353 -0.25 -14.00 -24.99
C ALA A 353 0.56 -15.33 -24.95
N PRO A 354 1.19 -15.89 -26.02
CA PRO A 354 1.73 -17.25 -25.92
C PRO A 354 2.95 -17.40 -24.99
N TYR A 355 3.45 -16.32 -24.38
CA TYR A 355 4.65 -16.31 -23.54
C TYR A 355 4.40 -16.18 -22.03
N MET A 356 3.15 -16.06 -21.55
CA MET A 356 2.90 -15.90 -20.11
C MET A 356 3.03 -17.24 -19.37
N LYS A 357 4.15 -17.41 -18.65
CA LYS A 357 4.45 -18.57 -17.80
C LYS A 357 3.35 -18.78 -16.74
N LYS A 358 3.11 -20.05 -16.38
CA LYS A 358 2.13 -20.43 -15.36
C LYS A 358 2.46 -19.74 -14.03
N SER A 359 1.56 -18.89 -13.55
CA SER A 359 1.71 -18.23 -12.25
C SER A 359 1.56 -19.24 -11.11
N ALA A 360 2.42 -19.12 -10.09
CA ALA A 360 2.32 -19.90 -8.85
C ALA A 360 1.05 -19.56 -8.05
N VAL A 361 0.51 -18.37 -8.27
CA VAL A 361 -0.69 -17.88 -7.60
C VAL A 361 -1.94 -18.30 -8.39
N ALA A 362 -2.83 -19.07 -7.75
CA ALA A 362 -4.00 -19.66 -8.39
C ALA A 362 -4.96 -18.64 -9.04
N SER A 363 -5.24 -17.52 -8.37
CA SER A 363 -6.09 -16.43 -8.90
C SER A 363 -5.52 -15.87 -10.20
N ILE A 364 -4.22 -15.52 -10.21
CA ILE A 364 -3.50 -15.00 -11.38
C ILE A 364 -3.47 -16.06 -12.49
N GLY A 365 -3.13 -17.31 -12.17
CA GLY A 365 -3.09 -18.39 -13.17
C GLY A 365 -4.46 -18.72 -13.80
N SER A 366 -5.54 -18.53 -13.04
CA SER A 366 -6.91 -18.72 -13.54
C SER A 366 -7.45 -17.53 -14.34
N SER A 367 -6.87 -16.34 -14.15
CA SER A 367 -7.37 -15.07 -14.67
C SER A 367 -7.41 -15.05 -16.21
N PRO A 368 -8.53 -14.61 -16.83
CA PRO A 368 -8.60 -14.44 -18.28
C PRO A 368 -7.64 -13.36 -18.79
N ARG A 369 -7.33 -12.35 -17.96
CA ARG A 369 -6.39 -11.28 -18.31
C ARG A 369 -4.96 -11.76 -18.54
N MET A 370 -4.59 -12.90 -17.95
CA MET A 370 -3.27 -13.50 -18.13
C MET A 370 -3.19 -14.42 -19.35
N LYS A 371 -4.33 -14.74 -19.97
CA LYS A 371 -4.44 -15.67 -21.11
C LYS A 371 -4.63 -14.96 -22.44
N VAL A 372 -5.11 -13.72 -22.40
CA VAL A 372 -5.42 -12.90 -23.58
C VAL A 372 -4.57 -11.65 -23.51
N SER A 373 -4.02 -11.24 -24.66
CA SER A 373 -3.23 -10.02 -24.72
C SER A 373 -4.12 -8.80 -24.43
N PRO A 374 -3.69 -7.89 -23.54
CA PRO A 374 -4.43 -6.69 -23.24
C PRO A 374 -4.55 -5.80 -24.48
N THR A 375 -5.71 -5.18 -24.66
CA THR A 375 -5.95 -4.21 -25.73
C THR A 375 -5.83 -2.77 -25.21
N ILE A 376 -5.60 -1.82 -26.12
CA ILE A 376 -5.65 -0.38 -25.78
C ILE A 376 -7.02 -0.01 -25.19
N THR A 377 -8.10 -0.62 -25.69
CA THR A 377 -9.46 -0.43 -25.16
C THR A 377 -9.60 -0.91 -23.72
N ASP A 378 -8.98 -2.03 -23.34
CA ASP A 378 -8.95 -2.50 -21.96
C ASP A 378 -8.27 -1.47 -21.06
N VAL A 379 -7.12 -0.95 -21.49
CA VAL A 379 -6.35 0.06 -20.75
C VAL A 379 -7.16 1.34 -20.59
N LEU A 380 -7.85 1.81 -21.64
CA LEU A 380 -8.72 3.00 -21.56
C LEU A 380 -9.90 2.79 -20.61
N HIS A 381 -10.55 1.63 -20.67
CA HIS A 381 -11.66 1.29 -19.78
C HIS A 381 -11.21 1.26 -18.32
N ALA A 382 -10.09 0.58 -18.05
CA ALA A 382 -9.44 0.51 -16.75
C ALA A 382 -9.14 1.90 -16.16
N ARG A 383 -8.53 2.78 -16.95
CA ARG A 383 -8.22 4.17 -16.55
C ARG A 383 -9.48 4.94 -16.17
N ARG A 384 -10.54 4.84 -17.00
CA ARG A 384 -11.84 5.48 -16.74
C ARG A 384 -12.46 4.96 -15.45
N LEU A 385 -12.40 3.65 -15.21
CA LEU A 385 -12.93 3.02 -14.00
C LEU A 385 -12.21 3.50 -12.74
N ILE A 386 -10.87 3.53 -12.75
CA ILE A 386 -10.07 4.04 -11.64
C ILE A 386 -10.48 5.48 -11.30
N VAL A 387 -10.54 6.34 -12.30
CA VAL A 387 -10.88 7.76 -12.11
C VAL A 387 -12.29 7.90 -11.56
N SER A 388 -13.26 7.20 -12.15
CA SER A 388 -14.65 7.19 -11.68
C SER A 388 -14.77 6.73 -10.23
N ARG A 389 -14.03 5.68 -9.84
CA ARG A 389 -14.03 5.16 -8.46
C ARG A 389 -13.38 6.13 -7.49
N LEU A 390 -12.21 6.66 -7.80
CA LEU A 390 -11.52 7.61 -6.93
C LEU A 390 -12.34 8.89 -6.74
N THR A 391 -12.97 9.41 -7.78
CA THR A 391 -13.89 10.56 -7.68
C THR A 391 -15.14 10.22 -6.87
N SER A 392 -15.68 9.01 -6.99
CA SER A 392 -16.79 8.56 -6.13
C SER A 392 -16.38 8.47 -4.67
N PHE A 393 -15.15 8.02 -4.39
CA PHE A 393 -14.62 7.95 -3.03
C PHE A 393 -14.31 9.31 -2.43
N GLU A 394 -13.91 10.29 -3.24
CA GLU A 394 -13.72 11.68 -2.78
C GLU A 394 -15.00 12.21 -2.12
N GLY A 395 -16.14 12.10 -2.81
CA GLY A 395 -17.43 12.58 -2.28
C GLY A 395 -17.93 11.84 -1.03
N ILE A 396 -17.38 10.65 -0.73
CA ILE A 396 -17.87 9.78 0.35
C ILE A 396 -16.90 9.69 1.53
N LEU A 397 -15.59 9.74 1.29
CA LEU A 397 -14.55 9.62 2.32
C LEU A 397 -14.15 10.97 2.92
N GLY A 398 -14.64 12.09 2.37
CA GLY A 398 -14.58 13.45 2.93
C GLY A 398 -13.17 14.05 3.10
N CYS A 399 -12.11 13.31 2.81
CA CYS A 399 -10.76 13.76 3.11
C CYS A 399 -10.05 14.37 1.89
N LYS A 400 -9.44 15.55 2.10
CA LYS A 400 -8.58 16.26 1.15
C LYS A 400 -7.43 15.42 0.56
N SER A 401 -6.86 14.48 1.31
CA SER A 401 -5.75 13.65 0.83
C SER A 401 -6.15 12.71 -0.32
N ASN A 402 -7.40 12.25 -0.34
CA ASN A 402 -7.95 11.47 -1.45
C ASN A 402 -8.04 12.30 -2.74
N LYS A 403 -8.21 13.63 -2.64
CA LYS A 403 -8.20 14.54 -3.79
C LYS A 403 -6.83 14.69 -4.40
N THR A 404 -5.79 14.82 -3.57
CA THR A 404 -4.41 14.92 -4.06
C THR A 404 -4.04 13.66 -4.83
N ASN A 405 -4.41 12.49 -4.32
CA ASN A 405 -4.19 11.20 -4.97
C ASN A 405 -5.04 11.01 -6.23
N ALA A 406 -6.32 11.41 -6.21
CA ALA A 406 -7.19 11.39 -7.38
C ALA A 406 -6.72 12.35 -8.48
N LYS A 407 -6.31 13.57 -8.13
CA LYS A 407 -5.76 14.57 -9.06
C LYS A 407 -4.36 14.20 -9.57
N ALA A 408 -3.55 13.52 -8.76
CA ALA A 408 -2.26 12.97 -9.20
C ALA A 408 -2.48 11.82 -10.20
N CYS A 409 -3.28 10.81 -9.86
CA CYS A 409 -3.58 9.73 -10.81
C CYS A 409 -4.36 10.26 -12.04
N GLN A 410 -5.25 11.25 -11.93
CA GLN A 410 -5.89 11.89 -13.12
C GLN A 410 -4.88 12.59 -14.04
N ARG A 411 -3.86 13.25 -13.48
CA ARG A 411 -2.75 13.85 -14.26
C ARG A 411 -1.91 12.78 -14.94
N ASP A 412 -1.59 11.70 -14.25
CA ASP A 412 -0.80 10.59 -14.78
C ASP A 412 -1.57 9.76 -15.81
N LEU A 413 -2.89 9.67 -15.67
CA LEU A 413 -3.79 9.07 -16.63
C LEU A 413 -4.11 10.02 -17.81
N GLY A 414 -3.50 11.20 -17.88
CA GLY A 414 -3.56 12.09 -19.05
C GLY A 414 -4.97 12.59 -19.40
N LEU A 415 -5.82 12.81 -18.40
CA LEU A 415 -7.22 13.22 -18.61
C LEU A 415 -7.47 14.73 -18.60
N PHE A 416 -6.43 15.55 -18.41
CA PHE A 416 -6.48 16.99 -18.69
C PHE A 416 -6.03 17.28 -20.13
N GLY A 417 -6.89 17.98 -20.88
CA GLY A 417 -6.65 18.41 -22.25
C GLY A 417 -5.44 19.36 -22.36
N GLN A 418 -4.86 19.40 -23.55
CA GLN A 418 -3.58 20.01 -23.94
C GLN A 418 -3.36 21.51 -23.64
N SER A 419 -4.23 22.21 -22.90
CA SER A 419 -4.12 23.68 -22.73
C SER A 419 -3.29 24.15 -21.53
N GLU A 420 -2.91 23.31 -20.58
CA GLU A 420 -2.03 23.71 -19.45
C GLU A 420 -0.56 23.30 -19.64
N THR A 421 -0.21 22.76 -20.80
CA THR A 421 1.18 22.39 -21.16
C THR A 421 2.06 23.58 -21.55
N ARG A 422 1.58 24.83 -21.42
CA ARG A 422 2.27 26.03 -21.93
C ARG A 422 3.05 26.84 -20.89
N CYS A 423 3.09 26.42 -19.63
CA CYS A 423 3.86 27.12 -18.59
C CYS A 423 5.15 26.39 -18.17
N ILE A 424 5.80 25.62 -19.05
CA ILE A 424 7.21 25.21 -18.87
C ILE A 424 7.86 25.01 -20.26
N LEU A 425 7.74 25.97 -21.19
CA LEU A 425 8.37 25.89 -22.51
C LEU A 425 8.86 27.25 -23.07
N ASP A 426 9.11 28.25 -22.23
CA ASP A 426 9.89 29.43 -22.66
C ASP A 426 11.04 29.69 -21.67
N GLY A 427 12.13 28.96 -21.90
CA GLY A 427 13.45 29.27 -21.36
C GLY A 427 14.42 29.32 -22.53
N ARG A 428 14.51 30.48 -23.21
CA ARG A 428 15.69 30.77 -24.03
C ARG A 428 16.89 30.82 -23.10
N TYR A 429 17.86 29.94 -23.31
CA TYR A 429 19.27 30.30 -23.25
C TYR A 429 20.07 29.30 -24.09
N ASP A 430 20.93 29.87 -24.93
CA ASP A 430 21.67 29.27 -26.03
C ASP A 430 22.74 28.26 -25.58
N GLY A 431 23.08 27.31 -26.47
CA GLY A 431 24.43 26.73 -26.53
C GLY A 431 24.55 25.21 -26.51
N GLN A 432 24.20 24.56 -27.63
CA GLN A 432 24.83 23.37 -28.23
C GLN A 432 25.15 22.13 -27.35
N GLY A 433 24.49 21.00 -27.66
CA GLY A 433 25.05 19.67 -27.39
C GLY A 433 24.05 18.52 -27.30
N VAL A 434 23.28 18.25 -28.35
CA VAL A 434 22.41 17.07 -28.45
C VAL A 434 23.24 15.78 -28.45
N ARG A 435 22.89 14.82 -27.58
CA ARG A 435 22.90 13.38 -27.91
C ARG A 435 21.97 12.57 -26.98
N ASN A 436 20.86 12.15 -27.59
CA ASN A 436 20.00 10.97 -27.37
C ASN A 436 19.04 10.86 -26.17
N LEU A 437 17.78 11.14 -26.53
CA LEU A 437 16.50 10.54 -26.13
C LEU A 437 16.57 9.02 -25.89
N ASP A 438 16.05 8.51 -24.77
CA ASP A 438 14.66 8.03 -24.59
C ASP A 438 14.57 7.19 -23.30
N GLY A 439 13.41 7.23 -22.62
CA GLY A 439 13.06 6.25 -21.59
C GLY A 439 13.19 6.68 -20.13
N LEU A 440 12.37 7.63 -19.65
CA LEU A 440 12.31 7.94 -18.20
C LEU A 440 10.98 8.58 -17.72
N ARG A 441 9.87 8.36 -18.42
CA ARG A 441 8.59 9.05 -18.12
C ARG A 441 7.65 8.37 -17.10
N ALA A 442 8.00 7.24 -16.50
CA ALA A 442 7.13 6.54 -15.53
C ALA A 442 7.52 6.74 -14.04
N ILE A 443 8.42 7.68 -13.75
CA ILE A 443 9.12 7.78 -12.46
C ILE A 443 8.66 8.99 -11.60
N ARG A 444 7.71 9.82 -12.06
CA ARG A 444 7.29 11.04 -11.34
C ARG A 444 6.19 10.84 -10.28
N CYS A 445 5.54 9.69 -10.19
CA CYS A 445 4.28 9.59 -9.43
C CYS A 445 4.41 9.42 -7.89
N TRP A 446 5.62 9.21 -7.34
CA TRP A 446 5.79 8.96 -5.90
C TRP A 446 6.95 9.72 -5.25
N ASP A 447 7.60 10.63 -5.97
CA ASP A 447 8.74 11.44 -5.50
C ASP A 447 8.53 12.95 -5.63
N VAL A 448 7.34 13.40 -6.02
CA VAL A 448 7.04 14.83 -5.99
C VAL A 448 6.54 15.14 -4.59
N TYR A 449 7.46 15.43 -3.67
CA TYR A 449 7.40 16.42 -2.57
C TYR A 449 8.55 16.19 -1.58
N HIS A 450 9.78 16.36 -2.03
CA HIS A 450 10.85 16.87 -1.17
C HIS A 450 11.42 18.10 -1.87
N GLY A 451 11.13 19.27 -1.31
CA GLY A 451 11.85 20.48 -1.63
C GLY A 451 13.23 20.36 -0.99
N ASP A 452 14.26 20.51 -1.82
CA ASP A 452 15.61 20.77 -1.36
C ASP A 452 15.65 22.22 -0.86
N ASP A 453 15.93 22.40 0.44
CA ASP A 453 16.54 23.63 0.96
C ASP A 453 18.06 23.44 0.84
N GLU A 454 18.65 24.02 -0.20
CA GLU A 454 19.98 24.65 -0.19
C GLU A 454 20.07 25.70 -1.31
#